data_AF-A0A935CHH6-F1
#
_entry.id   AF-A0A935CHH6-F1
#
_cell.length_a   1.000
_cell.length_b   1.000
_cell.length_c   1.000
_cell.angle_alpha   90.00
_cell.angle_beta   90.00
_cell.angle_gamma   90.00
#
_symmetry.space_group_name_H-M   'P 1'
#
loop_
_entity.id
_entity.type
_entity.pdbx_description
1 polymer ?
#
loop_
_entity_poly.entity_id
_entity_poly.type
_entity_poly.pdbx_seq_one_letter_code
_entity_poly.pdbx_strand_id
1 'polypeptide(L)' 'MTTVQVELPDMLAQSAQAAGLLTPQALEAMLREQLKRQAGDALRAMWANAPAKELTPEMERMIDDEVKAVRAQQRKHALI' A
#
# COMPACT_ATOMS: atom_id res chain seq x y z
N MET A 1 3.10 14.14 15.58
CA MET A 1 2.18 13.43 16.49
C MET A 1 0.82 14.05 16.32
N THR A 2 -0.21 13.24 16.11
CA THR A 2 -1.60 13.68 15.97
C THR A 2 -2.45 12.88 16.96
N THR A 3 -3.36 13.54 17.66
CA THR A 3 -4.25 12.89 18.62
C THR A 3 -5.59 12.60 17.96
N VAL A 4 -6.09 11.38 18.18
CA VAL A 4 -7.42 10.94 17.75
C VAL A 4 -8.21 10.45 18.95
N GLN A 5 -9.50 10.76 18.99
CA GLN A 5 -10.44 10.24 19.98
C GLN A 5 -11.38 9.26 19.28
N VAL A 6 -11.64 8.13 19.93
CA VAL A 6 -12.49 7.06 19.40
C VAL A 6 -13.43 6.59 20.48
N GLU A 7 -14.70 6.42 20.12
CA GLU A 7 -15.71 5.81 20.99
C GLU A 7 -15.77 4.31 20.69
N LEU A 8 -15.69 3.51 21.75
CA LEU A 8 -15.75 2.05 21.67
C LEU A 8 -16.80 1.57 22.68
N PRO A 9 -17.55 0.50 22.38
CA PRO A 9 -18.37 -0.16 23.40
C PRO A 9 -17.51 -0.59 24.59
N ASP A 10 -18.01 -0.39 25.81
CA ASP A 10 -17.24 -0.62 27.05
C ASP A 10 -16.57 -2.00 27.09
N MET A 11 -17.32 -3.05 26.76
CA MET A 11 -16.81 -4.42 26.72
C MET A 11 -15.64 -4.60 25.75
N LEU A 12 -15.70 -3.93 24.58
CA LEU A 12 -14.65 -3.97 23.59
C LEU A 12 -13.42 -3.18 24.07
N ALA A 13 -13.63 -1.99 24.65
CA ALA A 13 -12.55 -1.18 25.19
C ALA A 13 -11.78 -1.92 26.28
N GLN A 14 -12.49 -2.52 27.24
CA GLN A 14 -11.88 -3.31 28.32
C GLN A 14 -11.09 -4.50 27.78
N SER A 15 -11.67 -5.26 26.83
CA SER A 15 -11.02 -6.43 26.24
C SER A 15 -9.77 -6.03 25.43
N ALA A 16 -9.87 -4.97 24.62
CA ALA A 16 -8.75 -4.46 23.83
C ALA A 16 -7.64 -3.89 24.73
N GLN A 17 -8.00 -3.21 25.82
CA GLN A 17 -7.04 -2.71 26.80
C GLN A 17 -6.31 -3.85 27.50
N ALA A 18 -7.04 -4.87 27.98
CA ALA A 18 -6.44 -6.04 28.61
C ALA A 18 -5.50 -6.80 27.67
N ALA A 19 -5.80 -6.80 26.37
CA ALA A 19 -4.94 -7.37 25.33
C ALA A 19 -3.78 -6.44 24.88
N GLY A 20 -3.66 -5.23 25.44
CA GLY A 20 -2.62 -4.26 25.08
C GLY A 20 -2.82 -3.59 23.70
N LEU A 21 -3.97 -3.78 23.07
CA LEU A 21 -4.28 -3.30 21.72
C LEU A 21 -4.54 -1.78 21.68
N LEU A 22 -4.83 -1.15 22.81
CA LEU A 22 -5.06 0.30 22.91
C LEU A 22 -3.80 1.11 23.23
N THR A 23 -2.61 0.48 23.22
CA THR A 23 -1.35 1.23 23.32
C THR A 23 -1.07 2.01 22.02
N PRO A 24 -0.42 3.18 22.07
CA PRO A 24 -0.10 3.94 20.86
C PRO A 24 0.66 3.12 19.81
N GLN A 25 1.59 2.27 20.24
CA GLN A 25 2.40 1.43 19.35
C GLN A 25 1.55 0.34 18.69
N ALA A 26 0.67 -0.33 19.44
CA ALA A 26 -0.22 -1.35 18.89
C ALA A 26 -1.22 -0.74 17.90
N LEU A 27 -1.81 0.41 18.26
CA LEU A 27 -2.74 1.13 17.38
C LEU A 27 -2.05 1.59 16.09
N GLU A 28 -0.83 2.13 16.16
CA GLU A 28 -0.06 2.51 14.98
C GLU A 28 0.20 1.30 14.07
N ALA A 29 0.67 0.19 14.64
CA ALA A 29 0.94 -1.03 13.89
C ALA A 29 -0.34 -1.58 13.22
N MET A 30 -1.46 -1.61 13.94
CA MET A 30 -2.75 -2.02 13.41
C MET A 30 -3.20 -1.13 12.26
N LEU A 31 -3.13 0.20 12.42
CA LEU A 31 -3.52 1.15 11.38
C LEU A 31 -2.66 1.00 10.12
N ARG A 32 -1.34 0.87 10.27
CA ARG A 32 -0.43 0.65 9.13
C ARG A 32 -0.74 -0.63 8.38
N GLU A 33 -1.01 -1.71 9.10
CA GLU A 33 -1.37 -2.99 8.50
C GLU A 33 -2.71 -2.91 7.77
N GLN A 34 -3.73 -2.24 8.33
CA GLN A 34 -5.01 -2.02 7.65
C GLN A 34 -4.85 -1.18 6.38
N LEU A 35 -4.06 -0.10 6.42
CA LEU A 35 -3.77 0.72 5.25
C LEU A 35 -3.07 -0.10 4.15
N LYS A 36 -2.10 -0.95 4.53
CA LYS A 36 -1.40 -1.84 3.61
C LYS A 36 -2.36 -2.84 2.94
N ARG A 37 -3.28 -3.42 3.70
CA ARG A 37 -4.32 -4.33 3.17
C ARG A 37 -5.22 -3.62 2.18
N GLN A 38 -5.73 -2.44 2.55
CA GLN A 38 -6.57 -1.62 1.67
C GLN A 38 -5.88 -1.25 0.37
N ALA A 39 -4.59 -0.89 0.41
CA ALA A 39 -3.80 -0.63 -0.80
C ALA A 39 -3.72 -1.88 -1.70
N GLY A 40 -3.51 -3.06 -1.11
CA GLY A 40 -3.52 -4.33 -1.83
C GLY A 40 -4.88 -4.67 -2.44
N ASP A 41 -5.97 -4.41 -1.71
CA ASP A 41 -7.34 -4.61 -2.20
C ASP A 41 -7.67 -3.68 -3.37
N ALA A 42 -7.28 -2.41 -3.29
CA ALA A 42 -7.43 -1.46 -4.38
C ALA A 42 -6.68 -1.92 -5.64
N LEU A 43 -5.43 -2.36 -5.49
CA LEU A 43 -4.64 -2.88 -6.61
C LEU A 43 -5.28 -4.13 -7.23
N ARG A 44 -5.77 -5.06 -6.40
CA ARG A 44 -6.48 -6.25 -6.86
C ARG A 44 -7.76 -5.88 -7.62
N ALA A 45 -8.53 -4.92 -7.13
CA ALA A 45 -9.73 -4.45 -7.80
C ALA A 45 -9.41 -3.80 -9.15
N MET A 46 -8.33 -3.02 -9.23
CA MET A 46 -7.87 -2.47 -10.52
C MET A 46 -7.46 -3.58 -11.49
N TRP A 47 -6.72 -4.59 -11.01
CA TRP A 47 -6.30 -5.73 -11.85
C TRP A 47 -7.47 -6.59 -12.32
N ALA A 48 -8.47 -6.82 -11.46
CA ALA A 48 -9.67 -7.57 -11.83
C ALA A 48 -10.47 -6.90 -12.95
N ASN A 49 -10.37 -5.57 -13.07
CA ASN A 49 -11.00 -4.79 -14.13
C ASN A 49 -10.08 -4.54 -15.34
N ALA A 50 -8.83 -4.99 -15.29
CA ALA A 50 -7.90 -4.84 -16.39
C ALA A 50 -8.31 -5.76 -17.55
N PRO A 51 -8.27 -5.28 -18.81
CA PRO A 51 -8.54 -6.14 -19.95
C PRO A 51 -7.54 -7.29 -19.97
N ALA A 52 -8.03 -8.52 -20.14
CA ALA A 52 -7.22 -9.72 -20.33
C ALA A 52 -6.56 -9.69 -21.72
N LYS A 53 -5.63 -8.75 -21.93
CA LYS A 53 -4.81 -8.70 -23.12
C LYS A 53 -3.56 -9.52 -22.85
N GLU A 54 -3.27 -10.48 -23.73
CA GLU A 54 -2.03 -11.23 -23.64
C GLU A 54 -0.84 -10.30 -23.91
N LEU A 55 0.18 -10.41 -23.06
CA LEU A 55 1.43 -9.68 -23.21
C LEU A 55 2.28 -10.44 -24.23
N THR A 56 2.45 -9.88 -25.43
CA THR A 56 3.25 -10.53 -26.47
C THR A 56 4.75 -10.24 -26.25
N PRO A 57 5.67 -11.10 -26.73
CA PRO A 57 7.12 -10.86 -26.62
C PRO A 57 7.60 -9.56 -27.27
N GLU A 58 6.85 -9.01 -28.24
CA GLU A 58 7.12 -7.69 -28.82
C GLU A 58 6.73 -6.56 -27.88
N MET A 59 5.55 -6.67 -27.23
CA MET A 59 5.10 -5.71 -26.23
C MET A 59 6.03 -5.69 -25.00
N GLU A 60 6.49 -6.86 -24.54
CA GLU A 60 7.47 -6.96 -23.46
C GLU A 60 8.77 -6.21 -23.77
N ARG A 61 9.34 -6.45 -24.96
CA ARG A 61 10.56 -5.76 -25.41
C ARG A 61 10.38 -4.24 -25.47
N MET A 62 9.25 -3.78 -26.00
CA MET A 62 8.93 -2.36 -26.07
C MET A 62 8.85 -1.72 -24.67
N ILE A 63 8.20 -2.40 -23.71
CA ILE A 63 8.11 -1.93 -22.32
C ILE A 63 9.50 -1.86 -21.68
N ASP A 64 10.33 -2.89 -21.87
CA ASP A 64 11.68 -2.94 -21.31
C ASP A 64 12.56 -1.79 -21.82
N ASP A 65 12.49 -1.50 -23.12
CA ASP A 65 13.28 -0.44 -23.74
C ASP A 65 12.84 0.95 -23.22
N GLU A 66 11.54 1.19 -23.09
CA GLU A 66 10.99 2.44 -22.54
C GLU A 66 11.40 2.61 -21.06
N VAL A 67 11.25 1.57 -20.24
CA VAL A 67 11.64 1.61 -18.82
C VAL A 67 13.15 1.87 -18.66
N LYS A 68 14.00 1.27 -19.51
CA LYS A 68 15.45 1.53 -19.51
C LYS A 68 15.75 2.98 -19.87
N ALA A 69 15.07 3.54 -20.87
CA ALA A 69 15.24 4.92 -21.30
C ALA A 69 14.89 5.92 -20.18
N VAL A 70 13.71 5.77 -19.57
CA VAL A 70 13.26 6.62 -18.45
C VAL A 70 14.22 6.53 -17.27
N ARG A 71 14.65 5.32 -16.88
CA ARG A 71 15.62 5.14 -15.78
C ARG A 71 16.97 5.77 -16.10
N ALA A 72 17.43 5.71 -17.35
CA ALA A 72 18.67 6.36 -17.77
C ALA A 72 18.56 7.89 -17.69
N GLN A 73 17.42 8.46 -18.08
CA GLN A 73 17.16 9.89 -17.95
C GLN A 73 17.12 10.33 -16.48
N GLN A 74 16.43 9.60 -15.62
CA GLN A 74 16.39 9.90 -14.18
C GLN A 74 17.79 9.85 -13.54
N ARG A 75 18.62 8.87 -13.89
CA ARG A 75 20.02 8.81 -13.42
C ARG A 75 20.83 10.02 -13.86
N LYS A 76 20.65 10.49 -15.09
CA LYS A 76 21.31 11.71 -15.58
C LYS A 76 20.84 12.96 -14.82
N HIS A 77 19.55 13.06 -14.52
CA HIS A 77 18.98 14.20 -13.78
C HIS A 77 19.34 14.18 -12.28
N ALA A 78 19.60 13.01 -11.69
CA ALA A 78 20.03 12.90 -10.28
C ALA A 78 21.53 13.16 -10.06
N LEU A 79 22.31 13.28 -11.14
CA LEU A 79 23.76 13.57 -11.12
C LEU A 79 24.07 15.05 -11.40
N ILE A 80 23.05 15.89 -11.52
CA ILE A 80 23.12 17.36 -11.70
C ILE A 80 22.58 17.99 -10.40
#